data_AF-A0A6P0DRQ9-F1
#
_entry.id   AF-A0A6P0DRQ9-F1
#
_cell.length_a   1.000
_cell.length_b   1.000
_cell.length_c   1.000
_cell.angle_alpha   90.00
_cell.angle_beta   90.00
_cell.angle_gamma   90.00
#
_symmetry.space_group_name_H-M   'P 1'
#
loop_
_entity.id
_entity.type
_entity.pdbx_description
1 polymer ?
#
loop_
_entity_poly.entity_id
_entity_poly.type
_entity_poly.pdbx_seq_one_letter_code
_entity_poly.pdbx_strand_id
1 'polypeptide(L)'
;MQHAKITRTQHPVGHGGFHSGLISTVEGSPDGVRSANERPVASFSYVYDCGSERSDAFNSEMSLYRAACDGKTDVLFVSHLHADHINGIDRLQAMAPAKTVIVPSWML
;
A
#
# COMPACT_ATOMS: atom_id res chain seq x y z
N MET A 1 22.44 13.96 5.28
CA MET A 1 22.29 13.11 4.07
C MET A 1 20.88 12.53 4.09
N GLN A 2 20.10 12.67 3.02
CA GLN A 2 18.77 12.04 2.95
C GLN A 2 18.89 10.54 2.67
N HIS A 3 17.96 9.76 3.21
CA HIS A 3 17.83 8.34 2.86
C HIS A 3 16.37 7.92 2.77
N ALA A 4 16.12 6.80 2.09
CA ALA A 4 14.79 6.22 1.97
C ALA A 4 14.59 5.07 2.98
N LYS A 5 13.43 5.07 3.63
CA LYS A 5 12.91 3.95 4.42
C LYS A 5 11.77 3.32 3.65
N ILE A 6 11.85 2.02 3.44
CA ILE A 6 10.83 1.24 2.72
C ILE A 6 10.27 0.20 3.66
N THR A 7 8.96 0.20 3.85
CA THR A 7 8.22 -0.86 4.54
C THR A 7 7.29 -1.52 3.56
N ARG A 8 7.34 -2.85 3.45
CA ARG A 8 6.41 -3.64 2.65
C ARG A 8 5.66 -4.59 3.56
N THR A 9 4.36 -4.69 3.36
CA THR A 9 3.48 -5.58 4.12
C THR A 9 2.77 -6.52 3.16
N GLN A 10 2.85 -7.81 3.43
CA GLN A 10 1.98 -8.82 2.82
C GLN A 10 0.86 -9.11 3.81
N HIS A 11 -0.35 -8.74 3.46
CA HIS A 11 -1.50 -8.86 4.33
C HIS A 11 -2.07 -10.29 4.26
N PRO A 12 -2.37 -10.95 5.39
CA PRO A 12 -2.91 -12.30 5.43
C PRO A 12 -4.40 -12.35 5.06
N VAL A 13 -4.73 -12.05 3.79
CA VAL A 13 -6.11 -12.00 3.28
C VAL A 13 -6.56 -13.28 2.57
N GLY A 14 -5.71 -14.31 2.51
CA GLY A 14 -6.01 -15.56 1.80
C GLY A 14 -5.71 -15.47 0.29
N HIS A 15 -6.54 -16.11 -0.53
CA HIS A 15 -6.42 -16.11 -1.99
C HIS A 15 -6.81 -14.74 -2.58
N GLY A 16 -6.12 -14.27 -3.62
CA GLY A 16 -6.36 -12.97 -4.25
C GLY A 16 -5.30 -11.89 -3.99
N GLY A 17 -4.65 -11.96 -2.83
CA GLY A 17 -3.52 -11.09 -2.49
C GLY A 17 -3.88 -9.66 -2.09
N PHE A 18 -3.15 -9.15 -1.12
CA PHE A 18 -3.16 -7.75 -0.75
C PHE A 18 -1.77 -7.38 -0.22
N HIS A 19 -1.03 -6.60 -1.01
CA HIS A 19 0.30 -6.14 -0.63
C HIS A 19 0.34 -4.63 -0.61
N SER A 20 0.99 -4.06 0.39
CA SER A 20 1.17 -2.63 0.49
C SER A 20 2.64 -2.28 0.68
N GLY A 21 3.00 -1.06 0.28
CA GLY A 21 4.29 -0.49 0.59
C GLY A 21 4.17 0.98 0.95
N LEU A 22 4.99 1.38 1.92
CA LEU A 22 5.24 2.76 2.27
C LEU A 22 6.71 3.07 2.04
N ILE A 23 6.96 4.11 1.25
CA ILE A 23 8.28 4.66 1.00
C ILE A 23 8.29 6.05 1.63
N SER A 24 9.25 6.30 2.52
CA SER A 24 9.44 7.61 3.12
C SER A 24 10.87 8.07 2.94
N THR A 25 11.07 9.34 2.56
CA THR A 25 12.39 9.97 2.60
C THR A 25 12.56 10.66 3.94
N VAL A 26 13.71 10.48 4.58
CA VAL A 26 14.02 11.04 5.90
C VAL A 26 15.32 11.83 5.81
N GLU A 27 15.37 12.97 6.51
CA GLU A 27 16.61 13.70 6.71
C GLU A 27 17.48 12.92 7.69
N GLY A 28 18.65 12.48 7.25
CA GLY A 28 19.63 11.86 8.13
C GLY A 28 20.30 12.90 9.01
N SER A 29 20.52 12.54 10.28
CA SER A 29 21.32 13.32 11.23
C SER A 29 22.71 13.64 10.64
N PRO A 30 23.28 14.84 10.90
CA PRO A 30 24.65 15.18 10.52
C PRO A 30 25.68 14.13 10.97
N ASP A 31 25.42 13.47 12.09
CA ASP A 31 26.32 12.49 12.71
C ASP A 31 26.14 11.07 12.15
N GLY A 32 25.27 10.89 11.14
CA GLY A 32 25.00 9.60 10.50
C GLY A 32 24.24 8.59 11.38
N VAL A 33 23.93 8.94 12.62
CA VAL A 33 23.15 8.12 13.55
C VAL A 33 21.69 8.12 13.12
N ARG A 34 21.16 6.92 12.82
CA ARG A 34 19.75 6.74 12.49
C ARG A 34 18.91 6.71 13.77
N SER A 35 17.84 7.50 13.80
CA SER A 35 16.88 7.51 14.91
C SER A 35 15.59 6.81 14.52
N ALA A 36 15.00 6.06 15.45
CA ALA A 36 13.68 5.47 15.26
C ALA A 36 12.58 6.54 15.08
N ASN A 37 12.82 7.77 15.55
CA ASN A 37 11.88 8.89 15.51
C ASN A 37 12.18 9.91 14.39
N GLU A 38 12.91 9.50 13.35
CA GLU A 38 13.11 10.35 12.19
C GLU A 38 11.78 10.74 11.56
N ARG A 39 11.58 12.04 11.35
CA ARG A 39 10.37 12.55 10.70
C ARG A 39 10.51 12.41 9.18
N PRO A 40 9.52 11.80 8.49
CA PRO A 40 9.47 11.79 7.05
C PRO A 40 9.43 13.22 6.47
N VAL A 41 10.24 13.47 5.45
CA VAL A 41 10.17 14.66 4.60
C VAL A 41 9.08 14.50 3.55
N ALA A 42 8.99 13.29 2.98
CA ALA A 42 7.98 12.90 2.02
C ALA A 42 7.63 11.43 2.22
N SER A 43 6.41 11.06 1.82
CA SER A 43 5.90 9.70 1.85
C SER A 43 5.19 9.37 0.55
N PHE A 44 5.27 8.10 0.15
CA PHE A 44 4.63 7.54 -1.02
C PHE A 44 4.09 6.16 -0.68
N SER A 45 2.79 5.94 -0.90
CA SER A 45 2.10 4.68 -0.60
C SER A 45 1.66 3.97 -1.88
N TYR A 46 1.86 2.66 -1.94
CA TYR A 46 1.35 1.85 -3.03
C TYR A 46 0.68 0.58 -2.54
N VAL A 47 -0.24 0.08 -3.35
CA VAL A 47 -0.89 -1.21 -3.19
C VAL A 47 -0.61 -2.05 -4.44
N TYR A 48 -0.39 -3.35 -4.24
CA TYR A 48 -0.26 -4.32 -5.31
C TYR A 48 -1.28 -5.43 -5.07
N ASP A 49 -2.29 -5.49 -5.94
CA ASP A 49 -3.54 -6.21 -5.77
C ASP A 49 -4.29 -5.86 -4.47
N CYS A 50 -5.61 -5.97 -4.51
CA CYS A 50 -6.43 -5.68 -3.33
C CYS A 50 -7.69 -6.53 -3.37
N GLY A 51 -7.53 -7.84 -3.51
CA GLY A 51 -8.66 -8.74 -3.58
C GLY A 51 -8.52 -9.91 -2.60
N SER A 52 -9.68 -10.47 -2.26
CA SER A 52 -9.77 -11.59 -1.32
C SER A 52 -11.12 -12.29 -1.42
N GLU A 53 -11.12 -13.61 -1.31
CA GLU A 53 -12.34 -14.39 -1.09
C GLU A 53 -12.82 -14.37 0.38
N ARG A 54 -12.01 -13.81 1.29
CA ARG A 54 -12.24 -13.77 2.74
C ARG A 54 -12.47 -12.33 3.20
N SER A 55 -13.70 -11.84 3.01
CA SER A 55 -14.06 -10.44 3.25
C SER A 55 -13.69 -9.91 4.65
N ASP A 56 -13.84 -10.69 5.72
CA ASP A 56 -13.53 -10.22 7.09
C ASP A 56 -12.03 -10.00 7.31
N ALA A 57 -11.20 -10.94 6.85
CA ALA A 57 -9.74 -10.80 6.92
C ALA A 57 -9.27 -9.60 6.10
N PHE A 58 -9.82 -9.44 4.89
CA PHE A 58 -9.55 -8.28 4.06
C PHE A 58 -9.92 -6.96 4.73
N ASN A 59 -11.10 -6.85 5.35
CA ASN A 59 -11.54 -5.62 6.01
C ASN A 59 -10.66 -5.25 7.21
N SER A 60 -10.23 -6.24 7.98
CA SER A 60 -9.28 -6.05 9.09
C SER A 60 -7.95 -5.48 8.57
N GLU A 61 -7.37 -6.13 7.56
CA GLU A 61 -6.09 -5.72 6.97
C GLU A 61 -6.18 -4.37 6.24
N MET A 62 -7.29 -4.08 5.57
CA MET A 62 -7.56 -2.79 4.93
C MET A 62 -7.62 -1.66 5.97
N SER A 63 -8.17 -1.93 7.15
CA SER A 63 -8.20 -0.96 8.25
C SER A 63 -6.79 -0.66 8.77
N LEU A 64 -5.93 -1.67 8.90
CA LEU A 64 -4.52 -1.52 9.28
C LEU A 64 -3.75 -0.73 8.20
N TYR A 65 -3.96 -1.07 6.93
CA TYR A 65 -3.35 -0.35 5.82
C TYR A 65 -3.77 1.12 5.79
N ARG A 66 -5.08 1.40 5.91
CA ARG A 66 -5.63 2.77 5.97
C ARG A 66 -4.95 3.60 7.05
N ALA A 67 -4.74 3.03 8.24
CA ALA A 67 -4.05 3.71 9.33
C ALA A 67 -2.57 3.97 8.99
N ALA A 68 -1.90 3.02 8.33
CA ALA A 68 -0.50 3.17 7.94
C ALA A 68 -0.30 4.23 6.85
N CYS A 69 -1.20 4.34 5.87
CA CYS A 69 -1.07 5.25 4.72
C CYS A 69 -1.79 6.61 4.89
N ASP A 70 -2.24 6.94 6.10
CA ASP A 70 -3.02 8.15 6.40
C ASP A 70 -4.28 8.29 5.49
N GLY A 71 -4.91 7.15 5.23
CA GLY A 71 -6.14 7.05 4.44
C GLY A 71 -6.01 7.43 2.97
N LYS A 72 -4.80 7.37 2.38
CA LYS A 72 -4.58 7.68 0.96
C LYS A 72 -3.56 6.72 0.33
N THR A 73 -3.85 6.34 -0.91
CA THR A 73 -2.97 5.50 -1.73
C THR A 73 -2.45 6.33 -2.91
N ASP A 74 -1.15 6.38 -3.15
CA ASP A 74 -0.65 7.08 -4.35
C ASP A 74 -0.87 6.24 -5.61
N VAL A 75 -0.58 4.94 -5.55
CA VAL A 75 -0.72 4.05 -6.71
C VAL A 75 -1.26 2.67 -6.32
N LEU A 76 -2.29 2.22 -7.03
CA LEU A 76 -2.71 0.82 -7.06
C LEU A 76 -2.16 0.17 -8.33
N PHE A 77 -1.40 -0.91 -8.17
CA PHE A 77 -1.04 -1.82 -9.24
C PHE A 77 -1.97 -3.03 -9.21
N VAL A 78 -2.55 -3.37 -10.36
CA VAL A 78 -3.31 -4.60 -10.53
C VAL A 78 -2.47 -5.56 -11.37
N SER A 79 -2.22 -6.76 -10.85
CA SER A 79 -1.42 -7.76 -11.55
C SER A 79 -2.17 -8.37 -12.74
N HIS A 80 -3.47 -8.64 -12.57
CA HIS A 80 -4.42 -9.12 -13.56
C HIS A 80 -5.88 -8.99 -13.05
N LEU A 81 -6.88 -9.15 -13.93
CA LEU A 81 -8.30 -8.92 -13.63
C LEU A 81 -9.09 -10.18 -13.24
N HIS A 82 -8.48 -11.13 -12.52
CA HIS A 82 -9.29 -12.16 -11.88
C HIS A 82 -10.05 -11.58 -10.70
N ALA A 83 -11.26 -12.08 -10.46
CA ALA A 83 -12.18 -11.50 -9.48
C ALA A 83 -11.56 -11.44 -8.08
N ASP A 84 -10.83 -12.47 -7.68
CA ASP A 84 -10.14 -12.55 -6.40
C ASP A 84 -8.98 -11.55 -6.26
N HIS A 85 -8.49 -10.93 -7.34
CA HIS A 85 -7.45 -9.88 -7.29
C HIS A 85 -8.00 -8.44 -7.28
N ILE A 86 -9.24 -8.24 -7.75
CA ILE A 86 -9.84 -6.91 -7.95
C ILE A 86 -11.10 -6.63 -7.13
N ASN A 87 -11.71 -7.65 -6.51
CA ASN A 87 -12.99 -7.51 -5.81
C ASN A 87 -12.95 -6.60 -4.56
N GLY A 88 -11.78 -6.16 -4.11
CA GLY A 88 -11.63 -5.17 -3.04
C GLY A 88 -11.27 -3.77 -3.52
N ILE A 89 -11.21 -3.49 -4.83
CA ILE A 89 -10.93 -2.15 -5.36
C ILE A 89 -11.94 -1.13 -4.84
N ASP A 90 -13.25 -1.42 -4.88
CA ASP A 90 -14.27 -0.49 -4.39
C ASP A 90 -14.06 -0.13 -2.91
N ARG A 91 -13.66 -1.12 -2.10
CA ARG A 91 -13.37 -0.93 -0.68
C ARG A 91 -12.10 -0.11 -0.47
N LEU A 92 -11.04 -0.38 -1.25
CA LEU A 92 -9.83 0.44 -1.25
C LEU A 92 -10.17 1.90 -1.61
N GLN A 93 -10.98 2.12 -2.65
CA GLN A 93 -11.38 3.46 -3.07
C GLN A 93 -12.23 4.19 -2.02
N ALA A 94 -13.05 3.47 -1.24
CA ALA A 94 -13.82 4.04 -0.16
C ALA A 94 -12.98 4.38 1.09
N MET A 95 -11.96 3.57 1.41
CA MET A 95 -11.22 3.66 2.68
C MET A 95 -9.87 4.39 2.58
N ALA A 96 -9.15 4.17 1.48
CA ALA A 96 -7.82 4.70 1.20
C ALA A 96 -7.65 4.91 -0.32
N PRO A 97 -8.36 5.87 -0.93
CA PRO A 97 -8.45 6.01 -2.37
C PRO A 97 -7.10 6.12 -3.07
N ALA A 98 -6.98 5.41 -4.19
CA ALA A 98 -5.79 5.43 -5.02
C ALA A 98 -5.86 6.59 -6.03
N LYS A 99 -4.84 7.44 -6.05
CA LYS A 99 -4.74 8.55 -7.02
C LYS A 99 -4.56 8.04 -8.45
N THR A 100 -3.77 6.98 -8.60
CA THR A 100 -3.46 6.37 -9.90
C THR A 100 -3.70 4.87 -9.81
N VAL A 101 -4.31 4.29 -10.85
CA VAL A 101 -4.45 2.85 -11.01
C VAL A 101 -3.67 2.43 -12.26
N ILE A 102 -2.79 1.45 -12.11
CA ILE A 102 -1.98 0.88 -13.18
C ILE A 102 -2.52 -0.53 -13.45
N VAL A 103 -2.96 -0.75 -14.68
CA VAL A 103 -3.57 -1.99 -15.17
C VAL A 103 -2.72 -2.53 -16.32
N PRO A 104 -2.54 -3.85 -16.48
CA PRO A 104 -1.75 -4.42 -17.57
C PRO A 104 -2.34 -4.07 -18.95
N SER A 105 -1.48 -3.68 -19.90
CA SER A 105 -1.91 -3.20 -21.23
C SER A 105 -2.48 -4.30 -22.14
N TRP A 106 -2.12 -5.56 -21.92
CA TRP A 106 -2.62 -6.69 -22.71
C TRP A 106 -4.05 -7.13 -22.33
N MET A 107 -4.71 -6.35 -21.46
CA MET A 107 -5.99 -6.68 -20.85
C MET A 107 -7.07 -5.61 -21.10
N LEU A 108 -6.76 -4.57 -21.89
CA LEU A 108 -7.67 -3.53 -22.39
C LEU A 108 -7.81 -3.67 -23.91
#